data_AF-A0ABD6B7H4-F1
#
_entry.id   AF-A0ABD6B7H4-F1
#
_cell.length_a   1.000
_cell.length_b   1.000
_cell.length_c   1.000
_cell.angle_alpha   90.00
_cell.angle_beta   90.00
_cell.angle_gamma   90.00
#
_symmetry.space_group_name_H-M   'P 1'
#
loop_
_entity.id
_entity.type
_entity.pdbx_description
1 polymer ?
#
loop_
_entity_poly.entity_id
_entity_poly.type
_entity_poly.pdbx_seq_one_letter_code
_entity_poly.pdbx_strand_id
1 'polypeptide(L)'
;ANVRPARAYPGVDALRPETDLVFVRENTEGVYAGHESDLGEGVTTLTRVITESASRRIAEFGFEYADERGADVTVTHKANVMRVTDGQFLDAVNADAEERDAEYGT
;
A
#
# COMPACT_ATOMS: atom_id res chain seq x y z
N ALA A 1 -9.84 0.93 -3.56
CA ALA A 1 -9.02 0.33 -2.48
C ALA A 1 -9.52 -1.07 -2.16
N ASN A 2 -8.63 -2.03 -1.91
CA ASN A 2 -8.95 -3.35 -1.36
C ASN A 2 -8.70 -3.31 0.15
N VAL A 3 -9.77 -3.38 0.94
CA VAL A 3 -9.74 -3.29 2.41
C VAL A 3 -9.73 -4.71 2.99
N ARG A 4 -8.73 -5.03 3.81
CA ARG A 4 -8.57 -6.35 4.43
C ARG A 4 -8.33 -6.24 5.94
N PRO A 5 -9.39 -6.32 6.75
CA PRO A 5 -9.23 -6.37 8.21
C PRO A 5 -8.56 -7.69 8.61
N ALA A 6 -7.65 -7.62 9.57
CA ALA A 6 -7.01 -8.74 10.22
C ALA A 6 -7.16 -8.57 11.73
N ARG A 7 -7.98 -9.42 12.35
CA ARG A 7 -8.27 -9.36 13.77
C ARG A 7 -8.28 -10.76 14.38
N ALA A 8 -7.76 -10.89 15.59
CA ALA A 8 -7.91 -12.11 16.37
C ALA A 8 -9.34 -12.21 16.94
N TYR A 9 -9.98 -13.37 16.78
CA TYR A 9 -11.34 -13.60 17.28
C TYR A 9 -11.33 -14.28 18.65
N PRO A 10 -12.29 -13.95 19.55
CA PRO A 10 -12.45 -14.65 20.81
C PRO A 10 -12.61 -16.17 20.60
N GLY A 11 -11.91 -16.96 21.40
CA GLY A 11 -11.97 -18.42 21.33
C GLY A 11 -11.02 -19.07 20.31
N VAL A 12 -10.26 -18.27 19.55
CA VAL A 12 -9.16 -18.76 18.71
C VAL A 12 -7.85 -18.61 19.50
N ASP A 13 -7.06 -19.69 19.57
CA ASP A 13 -5.71 -19.66 20.14
C ASP A 13 -4.74 -18.97 19.16
N ALA A 14 -4.88 -17.65 19.04
CA ALA A 14 -4.09 -16.82 18.15
C ALA A 14 -2.72 -16.54 18.77
N LEU A 15 -1.66 -16.62 17.95
CA LEU A 15 -0.29 -16.27 18.38
C LEU A 15 -0.16 -14.81 18.88
N ARG A 16 -1.04 -13.92 18.38
CA ARG A 16 -1.12 -12.50 18.74
C ARG A 16 -2.59 -12.11 18.96
N PRO A 17 -3.18 -12.38 20.13
CA PRO A 17 -4.57 -12.07 20.44
C PRO A 17 -4.92 -10.57 20.40
N GLU A 18 -3.91 -9.71 20.51
CA GLU A 18 -4.00 -8.25 20.44
C GLU A 18 -4.10 -7.71 19.00
N THR A 19 -4.02 -8.58 17.98
CA THR A 19 -4.04 -8.16 16.57
C THR A 19 -5.37 -7.50 16.23
N ASP A 20 -5.31 -6.23 15.86
CA ASP A 20 -6.41 -5.47 15.28
C ASP A 20 -5.84 -4.43 14.31
N LEU A 21 -5.81 -4.78 13.02
CA LEU A 21 -5.27 -3.90 11.98
C LEU A 21 -6.02 -4.11 10.65
N VAL A 22 -5.92 -3.12 9.77
CA VAL A 22 -6.56 -3.17 8.45
C VAL A 22 -5.53 -2.87 7.37
N PHE A 23 -5.41 -3.76 6.39
CA PHE A 23 -4.65 -3.45 5.18
C PHE A 23 -5.53 -2.68 4.21
N VAL A 24 -5.10 -1.49 3.82
CA VAL A 24 -5.63 -0.73 2.70
C VAL A 24 -4.67 -0.91 1.54
N ARG A 25 -5.13 -1.61 0.49
CA ARG A 25 -4.27 -2.03 -0.62
C ARG A 25 -4.71 -1.41 -1.96
N GLU A 26 -3.76 -0.82 -2.67
CA GLU A 26 -3.89 -0.49 -4.10
C GLU A 26 -4.10 -1.80 -4.89
N ASN A 27 -5.11 -1.83 -5.78
CA ASN A 27 -5.61 -3.07 -6.38
C ASN A 27 -5.90 -2.94 -7.89
N THR A 28 -5.35 -1.92 -8.55
CA THR A 28 -5.57 -1.65 -9.97
C THR A 28 -4.29 -1.74 -10.80
N GLU A 29 -3.11 -1.57 -10.19
CA GLU A 29 -1.82 -1.54 -10.88
C GLU A 29 -0.74 -2.36 -10.15
N GLY A 30 0.51 -1.91 -10.16
CA GLY A 30 1.66 -2.64 -9.67
C GLY A 30 2.14 -3.72 -10.63
N VAL A 31 2.56 -4.86 -10.09
CA VAL A 31 2.95 -6.04 -10.89
C VAL A 31 1.73 -6.78 -11.45
N TYR A 32 0.53 -6.48 -10.95
CA TYR A 32 -0.71 -7.10 -11.42
C TYR A 32 -1.26 -6.49 -12.71
N ALA A 33 -0.59 -5.46 -13.26
CA ALA A 33 -0.89 -4.96 -14.60
C ALA A 33 -0.66 -6.04 -15.69
N GLY A 34 0.07 -7.13 -15.38
CA GLY A 34 0.22 -8.27 -16.28
C GLY A 34 1.12 -8.00 -17.49
N HIS A 35 1.94 -6.96 -17.43
CA HIS A 35 2.91 -6.64 -18.47
C HIS A 35 4.14 -7.53 -18.32
N GLU A 36 4.02 -8.76 -18.81
CA GLU A 36 5.05 -9.78 -18.78
C GLU A 36 5.64 -9.99 -20.18
N SER A 37 6.91 -10.37 -20.25
CA SER A 37 7.61 -10.62 -21.52
C SER A 37 8.57 -11.78 -21.38
N ASP A 38 8.50 -12.72 -22.33
CA ASP A 38 9.54 -13.74 -22.54
C ASP A 38 10.55 -13.17 -23.54
N LEU A 39 11.80 -13.01 -23.10
CA LEU A 39 12.88 -12.46 -23.90
C LEU A 39 13.73 -13.57 -24.57
N GLY A 40 13.34 -14.83 -24.41
CA GLY A 40 14.10 -16.00 -24.86
C GLY A 40 15.21 -16.40 -23.88
N GLU A 41 15.86 -17.51 -24.19
CA GLU A 41 17.05 -18.01 -23.44
C GLU A 41 16.82 -18.21 -21.93
N GLY A 42 15.56 -18.46 -21.52
CA GLY A 42 15.19 -18.62 -20.12
C GLY A 42 15.06 -17.31 -19.33
N VAL A 43 15.00 -16.16 -20.03
CA VAL A 43 14.86 -14.83 -19.43
C VAL A 43 13.42 -14.33 -19.59
N THR A 44 12.74 -14.10 -18.47
CA THR A 44 11.42 -13.48 -18.42
C THR A 44 11.45 -12.21 -17.60
N THR A 45 10.71 -11.19 -18.02
CA THR A 45 10.59 -9.91 -17.31
C THR A 45 9.13 -9.57 -17.03
N LEU A 46 8.94 -8.70 -16.04
CA LEU A 46 7.66 -8.05 -15.78
C LEU A 46 7.89 -6.54 -15.62
N THR A 47 6.90 -5.76 -16.00
CA THR A 47 6.88 -4.31 -15.78
C THR A 47 5.95 -3.99 -14.63
N ARG A 48 6.50 -3.42 -13.56
CA ARG A 48 5.70 -2.82 -12.47
C ARG A 48 5.20 -1.45 -12.91
N VAL A 49 3.89 -1.24 -12.87
CA VAL A 49 3.26 0.05 -13.18
C VAL A 49 2.85 0.73 -11.89
N ILE A 50 3.27 1.98 -11.69
CA ILE A 50 2.77 2.84 -10.61
C ILE A 50 2.41 4.18 -11.23
N THR A 51 1.22 4.70 -10.92
CA THR A 51 0.76 6.01 -11.38
C THR A 51 0.55 6.94 -10.18
N GLU A 52 0.82 8.22 -10.39
CA GLU A 52 0.54 9.26 -9.39
C GLU A 52 -0.95 9.24 -9.02
N SER A 53 -1.84 9.13 -10.02
CA SER A 53 -3.29 9.16 -9.79
C SER A 53 -3.79 8.00 -8.92
N ALA A 54 -3.29 6.77 -9.11
CA ALA A 54 -3.68 5.64 -8.27
C ALA A 54 -3.06 5.74 -6.88
N SER A 55 -1.80 6.19 -6.80
CA SER A 55 -1.09 6.43 -5.54
C SER A 55 -1.80 7.48 -4.68
N ARG A 56 -2.22 8.60 -5.28
CA ARG A 56 -3.01 9.63 -4.60
C ARG A 56 -4.34 9.09 -4.09
N ARG A 57 -5.12 8.41 -4.95
CA ARG A 57 -6.42 7.84 -4.55
C ARG A 57 -6.31 6.85 -3.40
N ILE A 58 -5.24 6.04 -3.34
CA ILE A 58 -5.08 5.08 -2.26
C ILE A 58 -4.57 5.74 -0.97
N ALA A 59 -3.74 6.79 -1.07
CA ALA A 59 -3.34 7.61 0.07
C ALA A 59 -4.55 8.32 0.68
N GLU A 60 -5.32 9.04 -0.14
CA GLU A 60 -6.55 9.75 0.25
C GLU A 60 -7.51 8.82 1.00
N PHE A 61 -7.80 7.66 0.40
CA PHE A 61 -8.67 6.66 1.01
C PHE A 61 -8.07 6.09 2.31
N GLY A 62 -6.75 5.85 2.35
CA GLY A 62 -6.09 5.29 3.52
C GLY A 62 -6.14 6.22 4.73
N PHE A 63 -5.83 7.50 4.53
CA PHE A 63 -5.91 8.52 5.58
C PHE A 63 -7.34 8.76 6.04
N GLU A 64 -8.31 8.90 5.12
CA GLU A 64 -9.73 9.04 5.47
C GLU A 64 -10.23 7.84 6.26
N TYR A 65 -9.90 6.63 5.81
CA TYR A 65 -10.31 5.39 6.47
C TYR A 65 -9.73 5.25 7.89
N ALA A 66 -8.50 5.74 8.10
CA ALA A 66 -7.84 5.71 9.39
C ALA A 66 -8.40 6.78 10.34
N ASP A 67 -8.67 7.99 9.85
CA ASP A 67 -9.26 9.09 10.63
C ASP A 67 -10.65 8.72 11.16
N GLU A 68 -11.52 8.13 10.32
CA GLU A 68 -12.83 7.59 10.73
C GLU A 68 -12.76 6.59 11.89
N ARG A 69 -11.60 5.95 12.08
CA ARG A 69 -11.36 4.90 13.08
C ARG A 69 -10.50 5.37 14.25
N GLY A 70 -9.97 6.58 14.20
CA GLY A 70 -8.96 7.07 15.14
C GLY A 70 -7.73 6.16 15.17
N ALA A 71 -7.29 5.68 14.01
CA ALA A 71 -6.18 4.73 13.87
C ALA A 71 -4.94 5.40 13.26
N ASP A 72 -3.77 4.92 13.64
CA ASP A 72 -2.51 5.35 13.03
C ASP A 72 -2.33 4.75 11.62
N VAL A 73 -1.63 5.48 10.75
CA VAL A 73 -1.28 5.03 9.40
C VAL A 73 0.17 4.57 9.33
N THR A 74 0.41 3.41 8.72
CA THR A 74 1.75 2.94 8.35
C THR A 74 1.81 2.63 6.86
N VAL A 75 2.80 3.19 6.17
CA VAL A 75 2.94 3.11 4.72
C VAL A 75 4.08 2.16 4.38
N THR A 76 3.74 1.02 3.81
CA THR A 76 4.74 -0.02 3.48
C THR A 76 5.24 0.15 2.04
N HIS A 77 6.55 0.25 1.86
CA HIS A 77 7.19 0.43 0.54
C HIS A 77 8.61 -0.19 0.51
N LYS A 78 9.26 -0.16 -0.66
CA LYS A 78 10.65 -0.58 -0.86
C LYS A 78 11.43 0.42 -1.72
N ALA A 79 11.21 1.71 -1.48
CA ALA A 79 11.87 2.82 -2.20
C ALA A 79 13.40 2.81 -2.10
N ASN A 80 13.98 2.14 -1.10
CA ASN A 80 15.43 1.95 -1.01
C ASN A 80 16.00 1.12 -2.19
N VAL A 81 15.18 0.26 -2.80
CA VAL A 81 15.51 -0.52 -3.99
C VAL A 81 14.77 0.03 -5.21
N MET A 82 13.45 0.16 -5.11
CA MET A 82 12.56 0.61 -6.18
C MET A 82 12.40 2.13 -6.17
N ARG A 83 13.52 2.83 -6.36
CA ARG A 83 13.63 4.29 -6.17
C ARG A 83 12.63 5.12 -6.97
N VAL A 84 12.28 4.69 -8.17
CA VAL A 84 11.38 5.45 -9.06
C VAL A 84 9.92 5.12 -8.77
N THR A 85 9.54 3.84 -8.80
CA THR A 85 8.14 3.43 -8.66
C THR A 85 7.61 3.61 -7.24
N ASP A 86 8.35 3.15 -6.22
CA ASP A 86 7.97 3.43 -4.83
C ASP A 86 8.27 4.87 -4.41
N GLY A 87 9.21 5.54 -5.09
CA GLY A 87 9.42 6.99 -4.90
C GLY A 87 8.17 7.77 -5.25
N GLN A 88 7.63 7.57 -6.45
CA GLN A 88 6.39 8.24 -6.88
C GLN A 88 5.18 7.89 -5.98
N PHE A 89 5.10 6.65 -5.50
CA PHE A 89 4.07 6.27 -4.52
C PHE A 89 4.21 7.06 -3.21
N LEU A 90 5.43 7.17 -2.67
CA LEU A 90 5.69 7.96 -1.48
C LEU A 90 5.47 9.45 -1.69
N ASP A 91 5.83 10.00 -2.85
CA ASP A 91 5.61 11.41 -3.17
C ASP A 91 4.11 11.74 -3.10
N ALA A 92 3.25 10.87 -3.62
CA ALA A 92 1.79 11.04 -3.53
C ALA A 92 1.27 10.91 -2.08
N VAL A 93 1.82 9.97 -1.29
CA VAL A 93 1.47 9.81 0.13
C VAL A 93 1.90 11.04 0.95
N ASN A 94 3.12 11.54 0.73
CA ASN A 94 3.64 12.74 1.41
C ASN A 94 2.76 13.96 1.10
N ALA A 95 2.44 14.18 -0.18
CA ALA A 95 1.57 15.28 -0.58
C ALA A 95 0.20 15.20 0.11
N ASP A 96 -0.40 14.01 0.18
CA ASP A 96 -1.70 13.81 0.81
C ASP A 96 -1.67 14.01 2.34
N ALA A 97 -0.58 13.58 2.98
CA ALA A 97 -0.33 13.76 4.41
C ALA A 97 -0.12 15.24 4.76
N GLU A 98 0.66 15.97 3.95
CA GLU A 98 0.87 17.42 4.09
C GLU A 98 -0.44 18.21 3.91
N GLU A 99 -1.28 17.86 2.93
CA GLU A 99 -2.60 18.47 2.72
C GLU A 99 -3.54 18.29 3.93
N ARG A 100 -3.33 17.26 4.74
CA ARG A 100 -4.17 16.87 5.90
C ARG A 100 -3.57 17.21 7.26
N ASP A 101 -2.34 17.74 7.30
CA ASP A 101 -1.54 17.83 8.54
C ASP A 101 -1.48 16.48 9.29
N ALA A 102 -1.37 15.35 8.55
CA ALA A 102 -1.39 14.00 9.10
C ALA A 102 0.02 13.40 9.24
N GLU A 103 0.24 12.61 10.31
CA GLU A 103 1.47 11.84 10.51
C GLU A 103 1.28 10.38 10.08
N TYR A 104 2.35 9.74 9.60
CA TYR A 104 2.35 8.30 9.30
C TYR A 104 3.73 7.67 9.54
N GLY A 105 3.74 6.36 9.85
CA GLY A 105 4.96 5.56 9.98
C GLY A 105 5.39 4.85 8.69
N THR A 106 6.64 4.35 8.62
CA THR A 106 7.17 3.60 7.46
C THR A 106 7.78 2.26 7.89
#